data_AF-A0A1V5C5H5-F1
#
_entry.id   AF-A0A1V5C5H5-F1
#
_cell.length_a   1.000
_cell.length_b   1.000
_cell.length_c   1.000
_cell.angle_alpha   90.00
_cell.angle_beta   90.00
_cell.angle_gamma   90.00
#
_symmetry.space_group_name_H-M   'P 1'
#
loop_
_entity.id
_entity.type
_entity.pdbx_description
1 polymer ?
#
loop_
_entity_poly.entity_id
_entity_poly.type
_entity_poly.pdbx_seq_one_letter_code
_entity_poly.pdbx_strand_id
1 'polypeptide(L)'
;MARTVAKKSTGKKRAAGPFEDILKVARVLSSSTVPERVIETVLTHLCERLGKRARCALLEGSDLRLRFWAGEHSCPVGGLKINKNSIVWDVVKKGKPVNLTDARQADHFIHTLAAPINIKSIIPLSYLDPVTNQEKRLGALIVDSGNERVPVSREDFEYLQVIGELISAVAGRVELTRELLQSWRRQEEILMETAHYFRNSIAVIGGFSSRMAKLTTDKELVEKAVHLHEEVKVLEEHLARFERYMSIRSPGSGRRKELKFLEVD
;
A
#
# COMPACT_ATOMS: atom_id res chain seq x y z
N MET A 1 -12.02 -10.69 -59.37
CA MET A 1 -12.24 -11.51 -58.15
C MET A 1 -11.06 -12.46 -57.99
N ALA A 2 -10.18 -12.21 -57.03
CA ALA A 2 -9.15 -13.15 -56.60
C ALA A 2 -8.95 -12.95 -55.08
N ARG A 3 -9.43 -13.91 -54.28
CA ARG A 3 -9.27 -13.92 -52.82
C ARG A 3 -7.96 -14.62 -52.49
N THR A 4 -6.97 -13.86 -52.09
CA THR A 4 -5.72 -14.37 -51.53
C THR A 4 -5.98 -14.86 -50.11
N VAL A 5 -5.87 -16.18 -49.91
CA VAL A 5 -5.97 -16.82 -48.60
C VAL A 5 -4.68 -16.57 -47.84
N ALA A 6 -4.70 -15.65 -46.88
CA ALA A 6 -3.58 -15.43 -45.97
C ALA A 6 -3.52 -16.58 -44.94
N LYS A 7 -2.47 -17.40 -45.06
CA LYS A 7 -2.06 -18.43 -44.09
C LYS A 7 -1.90 -17.80 -42.70
N LYS A 8 -2.81 -18.15 -41.78
CA LYS A 8 -2.69 -17.84 -40.35
C LYS A 8 -1.59 -18.73 -39.77
N SER A 9 -0.39 -18.18 -39.60
CA SER A 9 0.69 -18.86 -38.88
C SER A 9 0.34 -18.92 -37.40
N THR A 10 -0.08 -20.11 -36.94
CA THR A 10 -0.21 -20.45 -35.53
C THR A 10 1.19 -20.55 -34.93
N GLY A 11 1.72 -19.41 -34.49
CA GLY A 11 2.90 -19.36 -33.63
C GLY A 11 2.59 -20.08 -32.32
N LYS A 12 3.11 -21.30 -32.16
CA LYS A 12 3.24 -21.97 -30.86
C LYS A 12 4.01 -21.04 -29.93
N LYS A 13 3.32 -20.34 -29.02
CA LYS A 13 3.96 -19.75 -27.83
C LYS A 13 4.61 -20.91 -27.08
N ARG A 14 5.94 -20.93 -27.01
CA ARG A 14 6.68 -21.84 -26.12
C ARG A 14 6.08 -21.66 -24.72
N ALA A 15 5.61 -22.77 -24.12
CA ALA A 15 5.19 -22.77 -22.74
C ALA A 15 6.39 -22.30 -21.90
N ALA A 16 6.25 -21.13 -21.28
CA ALA A 16 7.25 -20.60 -20.38
C ALA A 16 7.45 -21.61 -19.24
N GLY A 17 8.70 -21.88 -18.86
CA GLY A 17 9.00 -22.82 -17.79
C GLY A 17 8.34 -22.37 -16.47
N PRO A 18 8.03 -23.29 -15.54
CA PRO A 18 7.33 -22.96 -14.29
C PRO A 18 8.00 -21.85 -13.45
N PHE A 19 9.31 -21.69 -13.57
CA PHE A 19 10.08 -20.65 -12.88
C PHE A 19 10.12 -19.29 -13.60
N GLU A 20 9.94 -19.27 -14.93
CA GLU A 20 10.03 -18.02 -15.70
C GLU A 20 8.86 -17.09 -15.36
N ASP A 21 7.70 -17.67 -15.07
CA ASP A 21 6.50 -16.95 -14.67
C ASP A 21 6.62 -16.38 -13.25
N ILE A 22 7.23 -17.13 -12.32
CA ILE A 22 7.56 -16.62 -10.98
C ILE A 22 8.51 -15.41 -11.10
N LEU A 23 9.52 -15.50 -11.97
CA LEU A 23 10.45 -14.39 -12.20
C LEU A 23 9.79 -13.18 -12.87
N LYS A 24 8.84 -13.39 -13.80
CA LYS A 24 8.04 -12.31 -14.39
C LYS A 24 7.18 -11.62 -13.33
N VAL A 25 6.48 -12.40 -12.51
CA VAL A 25 5.69 -11.90 -11.38
C VAL A 25 6.58 -11.11 -10.42
N ALA A 26 7.72 -11.67 -10.01
CA ALA A 26 8.69 -11.00 -9.14
C ALA A 26 9.24 -9.69 -9.72
N ARG A 27 9.48 -9.62 -11.05
CA ARG A 27 9.91 -8.40 -11.73
C ARG A 27 8.82 -7.31 -11.70
N VAL A 28 7.58 -7.66 -12.06
CA VAL A 28 6.44 -6.73 -12.01
C VAL A 28 6.20 -6.25 -10.57
N LEU A 29 6.33 -7.16 -9.60
CA LEU A 29 6.27 -6.88 -8.16
C LEU A 29 7.38 -5.95 -7.67
N SER A 30 8.56 -6.01 -8.27
CA SER A 30 9.71 -5.19 -7.86
C SER A 30 9.72 -3.81 -8.50
N SER A 31 9.19 -3.66 -9.71
CA SER A 31 9.29 -2.41 -10.49
C SER A 31 8.11 -1.46 -10.33
N SER A 32 6.99 -1.88 -9.74
CA SER A 32 5.80 -1.03 -9.63
C SER A 32 5.82 -0.13 -8.40
N THR A 33 5.51 1.14 -8.62
CA THR A 33 5.21 2.13 -7.57
C THR A 33 3.74 2.11 -7.13
N VAL A 34 2.89 1.34 -7.82
CA VAL A 34 1.45 1.19 -7.53
C VAL A 34 1.17 -0.30 -7.24
N PRO A 35 1.21 -0.70 -5.96
CA PRO A 35 1.10 -2.10 -5.54
C PRO A 35 -0.23 -2.76 -5.90
N GLU A 36 -1.32 -2.01 -5.92
CA GLU A 36 -2.65 -2.50 -6.26
C GLU A 36 -2.69 -3.05 -7.69
N ARG A 37 -2.10 -2.31 -8.65
CA ARG A 37 -1.99 -2.72 -10.06
C ARG A 37 -1.15 -3.98 -10.22
N VAL A 38 -0.18 -4.19 -9.32
CA VAL A 38 0.62 -5.41 -9.34
C VAL A 38 -0.23 -6.61 -8.95
N ILE A 39 -0.99 -6.50 -7.86
CA ILE A 39 -1.85 -7.60 -7.40
C ILE A 39 -2.82 -7.98 -8.53
N GLU A 40 -3.46 -7.00 -9.18
CA GLU A 40 -4.33 -7.23 -10.33
C GLU A 40 -3.60 -7.96 -11.48
N THR A 41 -2.41 -7.50 -11.85
CA THR A 41 -1.60 -8.12 -12.92
C THR A 41 -1.25 -9.58 -12.58
N VAL A 42 -0.88 -9.85 -11.33
CA VAL A 42 -0.58 -11.21 -10.86
C VAL A 42 -1.82 -12.09 -10.88
N LEU A 43 -2.98 -11.59 -10.45
CA LEU A 43 -4.23 -12.34 -10.51
C LEU A 43 -4.64 -12.67 -11.95
N THR A 44 -4.51 -11.73 -12.88
CA THR A 44 -4.77 -11.97 -14.31
C THR A 44 -3.86 -13.06 -14.86
N HIS A 45 -2.57 -13.00 -14.54
CA HIS A 45 -1.62 -14.05 -14.94
C HIS A 45 -1.96 -15.42 -14.34
N LEU A 46 -2.33 -15.48 -13.05
CA LEU A 46 -2.78 -16.72 -12.42
C LEU A 46 -4.02 -17.28 -13.12
N CYS A 47 -4.95 -16.41 -13.50
CA CYS A 47 -6.16 -16.79 -14.19
C CYS A 47 -5.88 -17.41 -15.56
N GLU A 48 -5.01 -16.75 -16.35
CA GLU A 48 -4.59 -17.23 -17.67
C GLU A 48 -3.81 -18.56 -17.59
N ARG A 49 -2.89 -18.67 -16.63
CA ARG A 49 -2.02 -19.85 -16.48
C ARG A 49 -2.79 -21.09 -16.01
N LEU A 50 -3.65 -20.93 -15.00
CA LEU A 50 -4.34 -22.06 -14.37
C LEU A 50 -5.68 -22.37 -15.03
N GLY A 51 -6.21 -21.46 -15.85
CA GLY A 51 -7.59 -21.53 -16.34
C GLY A 51 -8.60 -21.47 -15.21
N LYS A 52 -8.28 -20.74 -14.14
CA LYS A 52 -9.08 -20.66 -12.90
C LYS A 52 -9.35 -19.22 -12.53
N ARG A 53 -10.38 -18.97 -11.74
CA ARG A 53 -10.65 -17.65 -11.19
C ARG A 53 -9.69 -17.38 -10.04
N ALA A 54 -9.17 -16.17 -9.96
CA ALA A 54 -8.27 -15.75 -8.91
C ALA A 54 -8.82 -14.49 -8.24
N ARG A 55 -8.79 -14.45 -6.91
CA ARG A 55 -9.33 -13.35 -6.10
C ARG A 55 -8.37 -13.04 -4.97
N CYS A 56 -8.24 -11.77 -4.62
CA CYS A 56 -7.47 -11.32 -3.47
C CYS A 56 -8.37 -10.57 -2.50
N ALA A 57 -8.39 -11.04 -1.26
CA ALA A 57 -9.05 -10.39 -0.15
C ALA A 57 -8.01 -9.77 0.77
N LEU A 58 -8.20 -8.52 1.17
CA LEU A 58 -7.30 -7.79 2.07
C LEU A 58 -8.02 -7.42 3.36
N LEU A 59 -7.27 -7.40 4.46
CA LEU A 59 -7.74 -7.02 5.78
C LEU A 59 -7.81 -5.50 5.85
N GLU A 60 -9.00 -4.97 6.07
CA GLU A 60 -9.30 -3.55 6.23
C GLU A 60 -9.90 -3.33 7.63
N GLY A 61 -9.05 -2.92 8.58
CA GLY A 61 -9.42 -2.86 9.98
C GLY A 61 -9.70 -4.25 10.55
N SER A 62 -10.94 -4.51 10.96
CA SER A 62 -11.37 -5.81 11.51
C SER A 62 -12.11 -6.70 10.52
N ASP A 63 -12.18 -6.28 9.24
CA ASP A 63 -12.94 -6.94 8.20
C ASP A 63 -12.04 -7.36 7.03
N LEU A 64 -12.28 -8.55 6.49
CA LEU A 64 -11.61 -9.06 5.29
C LEU A 64 -12.51 -8.75 4.10
N ARG A 65 -12.00 -8.01 3.11
CA ARG A 65 -12.77 -7.56 1.96
C ARG A 65 -12.13 -8.01 0.66
N LEU A 66 -12.95 -8.49 -0.27
CA LEU A 66 -12.52 -8.79 -1.64
C LEU A 66 -12.20 -7.48 -2.35
N ARG A 67 -10.97 -7.33 -2.85
CA ARG A 67 -10.50 -6.09 -3.48
C ARG A 67 -10.17 -6.27 -4.94
N PHE A 68 -9.53 -7.39 -5.28
CA PHE A 68 -9.05 -7.66 -6.63
C PHE A 68 -9.54 -9.03 -7.09
N TRP A 69 -9.82 -9.16 -8.39
CA TRP A 69 -10.26 -10.42 -8.99
C TRP A 69 -9.87 -10.50 -10.46
N ALA A 70 -9.74 -11.73 -10.95
CA ALA A 70 -9.53 -12.06 -12.36
C ALA A 70 -10.34 -13.31 -12.73
N GLY A 71 -10.81 -13.36 -13.97
CA GLY A 71 -11.71 -14.39 -14.50
C GLY A 71 -13.19 -14.01 -14.44
N GLU A 72 -14.05 -14.83 -15.06
CA GLU A 72 -15.48 -14.55 -15.18
C GLU A 72 -16.23 -14.78 -13.86
N HIS A 73 -16.96 -13.76 -13.43
CA HIS A 73 -17.79 -13.78 -12.22
C HIS A 73 -19.22 -13.40 -12.59
N SER A 74 -20.20 -14.12 -12.06
CA SER A 74 -21.62 -13.86 -12.29
C SER A 74 -22.14 -12.59 -11.59
N CYS A 75 -21.34 -11.98 -10.73
CA CYS A 75 -21.65 -10.73 -10.04
C CYS A 75 -20.37 -9.93 -9.75
N PRO A 76 -20.47 -8.61 -9.57
CA PRO A 76 -19.35 -7.80 -9.11
C PRO A 76 -18.92 -8.25 -7.71
N VAL A 77 -17.66 -8.68 -7.59
CA VAL A 77 -17.10 -9.20 -6.32
C VAL A 77 -16.29 -8.16 -5.54
N GLY A 78 -16.01 -7.01 -6.14
CA GLY A 78 -15.26 -5.93 -5.51
C GLY A 78 -15.98 -5.32 -4.31
N GLY A 79 -15.25 -5.16 -3.21
CA GLY A 79 -15.74 -4.56 -1.96
C GLY A 79 -16.54 -5.49 -1.06
N LEU A 80 -16.80 -6.74 -1.47
CA LEU A 80 -17.58 -7.68 -0.67
C LEU A 80 -16.85 -8.07 0.62
N LYS A 81 -17.56 -7.95 1.75
CA LYS A 81 -17.09 -8.37 3.06
C LYS A 81 -17.20 -9.88 3.20
N ILE A 82 -16.06 -10.52 3.47
CA ILE A 82 -15.99 -11.97 3.71
C ILE A 82 -16.63 -12.31 5.05
N ASN A 83 -17.48 -13.33 5.05
CA ASN A 83 -18.14 -13.81 6.26
C ASN A 83 -17.10 -14.34 7.26
N LYS A 84 -17.19 -13.93 8.54
CA LYS A 84 -16.25 -14.32 9.60
C LYS A 84 -16.27 -15.82 9.92
N ASN A 85 -17.36 -16.50 9.59
CA ASN A 85 -17.54 -17.95 9.72
C ASN A 85 -17.26 -18.68 8.40
N SER A 86 -16.61 -18.04 7.43
CA SER A 86 -16.19 -18.69 6.19
C SER A 86 -14.84 -19.38 6.36
N ILE A 87 -14.59 -20.37 5.52
CA ILE A 87 -13.28 -21.04 5.48
C ILE A 87 -12.14 -20.07 5.13
N VAL A 88 -12.40 -19.05 4.32
CA VAL A 88 -11.38 -18.04 3.98
C VAL A 88 -10.94 -17.32 5.25
N TRP A 89 -11.89 -16.94 6.10
CA TRP A 89 -11.59 -16.31 7.38
C TRP A 89 -10.79 -17.22 8.30
N ASP A 90 -11.19 -18.49 8.38
CA ASP A 90 -10.49 -19.50 9.20
C ASP A 90 -9.03 -19.68 8.75
N VAL A 91 -8.78 -19.74 7.43
CA VAL A 91 -7.43 -19.81 6.85
C VAL A 91 -6.59 -18.60 7.20
N VAL A 92 -7.12 -17.38 7.05
CA VAL A 92 -6.42 -16.15 7.45
C VAL A 92 -6.15 -16.15 8.95
N LYS A 93 -7.09 -16.64 9.77
CA LYS A 93 -6.94 -16.69 11.22
C LYS A 93 -5.90 -17.72 11.66
N LYS A 94 -5.76 -18.83 10.95
CA LYS A 94 -4.81 -19.91 11.28
C LYS A 94 -3.43 -19.69 10.65
N GLY A 95 -3.34 -18.89 9.59
CA GLY A 95 -2.10 -18.68 8.84
C GLY A 95 -1.62 -19.91 8.08
N LYS A 96 -2.50 -20.89 7.81
CA LYS A 96 -2.14 -22.13 7.11
C LYS A 96 -2.87 -22.23 5.78
N PRO A 97 -2.15 -22.42 4.65
CA PRO A 97 -2.79 -22.57 3.35
C PRO A 97 -3.63 -23.85 3.31
N VAL A 98 -4.76 -23.79 2.60
CA VAL A 98 -5.71 -24.90 2.47
C VAL A 98 -6.07 -25.11 1.00
N ASN A 99 -6.00 -26.36 0.56
CA ASN A 99 -6.51 -26.79 -0.74
C ASN A 99 -7.75 -27.66 -0.55
N LEU A 100 -8.93 -27.15 -0.91
CA LEU A 100 -10.17 -27.91 -0.86
C LEU A 100 -10.40 -28.59 -2.19
N THR A 101 -10.23 -29.91 -2.18
CA THR A 101 -10.37 -30.76 -3.36
C THR A 101 -11.69 -31.52 -3.38
N ASP A 102 -12.37 -31.64 -2.24
CA ASP A 102 -13.72 -32.21 -2.10
C ASP A 102 -14.68 -31.14 -1.59
N ALA A 103 -15.87 -31.07 -2.20
CA ALA A 103 -16.91 -30.13 -1.83
C ALA A 103 -17.35 -30.26 -0.36
N ARG A 104 -17.32 -31.48 0.19
CA ARG A 104 -17.77 -31.76 1.57
C ARG A 104 -16.88 -31.11 2.65
N GLN A 105 -15.64 -30.81 2.30
CA GLN A 105 -14.69 -30.18 3.22
C GLN A 105 -15.12 -28.76 3.62
N ALA A 106 -16.02 -28.13 2.85
CA ALA A 106 -16.52 -26.79 3.10
C ALA A 106 -17.90 -26.73 3.78
N ASP A 107 -18.58 -27.87 3.98
CA ASP A 107 -20.03 -27.92 4.31
C ASP A 107 -20.42 -27.24 5.62
N HIS A 108 -19.48 -27.14 6.57
CA HIS A 108 -19.70 -26.50 7.88
C HIS A 108 -19.39 -24.99 7.88
N PHE A 109 -18.96 -24.42 6.75
CA PHE A 109 -18.62 -23.02 6.63
C PHE A 109 -19.70 -22.23 5.90
N ILE A 110 -19.85 -20.95 6.27
CA ILE A 110 -20.76 -20.04 5.58
C ILE A 110 -20.05 -19.42 4.37
N HIS A 111 -20.66 -19.51 3.19
CA HIS A 111 -20.13 -18.93 1.96
C HIS A 111 -20.43 -17.44 1.87
N THR A 112 -19.44 -16.66 1.43
CA THR A 112 -19.60 -15.22 1.19
C THR A 112 -20.33 -14.92 -0.12
N LEU A 113 -20.11 -15.73 -1.15
CA LEU A 113 -20.74 -15.54 -2.46
C LEU A 113 -22.09 -16.24 -2.52
N ALA A 114 -23.02 -15.68 -3.30
CA ALA A 114 -24.36 -16.23 -3.50
C ALA A 114 -24.34 -17.65 -4.09
N ALA A 115 -23.43 -17.91 -5.04
CA ALA A 115 -23.15 -19.25 -5.51
C ALA A 115 -22.02 -19.87 -4.66
N PRO A 116 -22.27 -20.95 -3.91
CA PRO A 116 -21.25 -21.57 -3.08
C PRO A 116 -20.17 -22.23 -3.95
N ILE A 117 -18.92 -21.90 -3.66
CA ILE A 117 -17.75 -22.49 -4.30
C ILE A 117 -17.04 -23.33 -3.26
N ASN A 118 -17.17 -24.65 -3.38
CA ASN A 118 -16.69 -25.57 -2.35
C ASN A 118 -15.28 -26.07 -2.64
N ILE A 119 -14.90 -26.14 -3.92
CA ILE A 119 -13.58 -26.54 -4.40
C ILE A 119 -12.75 -25.29 -4.70
N LYS A 120 -11.72 -25.05 -3.91
CA LYS A 120 -10.88 -23.84 -3.98
C LYS A 120 -9.59 -24.01 -3.18
N SER A 121 -8.54 -23.33 -3.62
CA SER A 121 -7.33 -23.11 -2.84
C SER A 121 -7.36 -21.74 -2.18
N ILE A 122 -6.87 -21.67 -0.96
CA ILE A 122 -6.81 -20.45 -0.16
C ILE A 122 -5.42 -20.36 0.44
N ILE A 123 -4.70 -19.30 0.08
CA ILE A 123 -3.35 -19.01 0.58
C ILE A 123 -3.45 -17.78 1.48
N PRO A 124 -3.13 -17.87 2.78
CA PRO A 124 -3.09 -16.71 3.66
C PRO A 124 -1.94 -15.79 3.21
N LEU A 125 -2.16 -14.50 3.33
CA LEU A 125 -1.18 -13.46 3.04
C LEU A 125 -0.77 -12.82 4.35
N SER A 126 0.53 -12.81 4.63
CA SER A 126 1.11 -12.23 5.84
C SER A 126 2.56 -11.84 5.60
N TYR A 127 3.04 -10.85 6.36
CA TYR A 127 4.44 -10.45 6.33
C TYR A 127 4.97 -10.33 7.75
N LEU A 128 6.27 -10.55 7.91
CA LEU A 128 6.96 -10.28 9.16
C LEU A 128 7.28 -8.79 9.22
N ASP A 129 6.71 -8.09 10.18
CA ASP A 129 7.02 -6.69 10.42
C ASP A 129 8.47 -6.57 10.95
N PRO A 130 9.38 -5.90 10.21
CA PRO A 130 10.78 -5.79 10.60
C PRO A 130 10.99 -4.95 11.86
N VAL A 131 10.03 -4.11 12.26
CA VAL A 131 10.13 -3.26 13.45
C VAL A 131 9.73 -4.03 14.70
N THR A 132 8.60 -4.74 14.65
CA THR A 132 8.03 -5.44 15.81
C THR A 132 8.42 -6.91 15.89
N ASN A 133 8.98 -7.46 14.81
CA ASN A 133 9.22 -8.90 14.62
C ASN A 133 7.95 -9.75 14.80
N GLN A 134 6.78 -9.16 14.52
CA GLN A 134 5.49 -9.83 14.60
C GLN A 134 4.96 -10.12 13.19
N GLU A 135 4.31 -11.26 13.03
CA GLU A 135 3.61 -11.59 11.79
C GLU A 135 2.33 -10.76 11.68
N LYS A 136 2.32 -9.83 10.72
CA LYS A 136 1.13 -9.05 10.35
C LYS A 136 0.36 -9.76 9.26
N ARG A 137 -0.93 -9.96 9.49
CA ARG A 137 -1.85 -10.61 8.56
C ARG A 137 -2.43 -9.60 7.59
N LEU A 138 -2.29 -9.88 6.31
CA LEU A 138 -2.71 -9.00 5.23
C LEU A 138 -4.02 -9.44 4.59
N GLY A 139 -4.29 -10.75 4.52
CA GLY A 139 -5.51 -11.26 3.90
C GLY A 139 -5.35 -12.65 3.30
N ALA A 140 -5.94 -12.88 2.12
CA ALA A 140 -5.88 -14.17 1.44
C ALA A 140 -5.93 -14.04 -0.09
N LEU A 141 -5.14 -14.88 -0.76
CA LEU A 141 -5.30 -15.25 -2.17
C LEU A 141 -6.23 -16.47 -2.26
N ILE A 142 -7.24 -16.39 -3.13
CA ILE A 142 -8.26 -17.42 -3.31
C ILE A 142 -8.30 -17.79 -4.79
N VAL A 143 -8.14 -19.07 -5.10
CA VAL A 143 -8.17 -19.59 -6.47
C VAL A 143 -9.17 -20.72 -6.58
N ASP A 144 -10.05 -20.68 -7.58
CA ASP A 144 -11.10 -21.67 -7.76
C ASP A 144 -11.52 -21.85 -9.23
N SER A 145 -12.07 -23.02 -9.55
CA SER A 145 -12.48 -23.36 -10.93
C SER A 145 -13.93 -22.99 -11.25
N GLY A 146 -14.55 -22.09 -10.49
CA GLY A 146 -15.95 -21.77 -10.73
C GLY A 146 -16.89 -22.96 -10.59
N ASN A 147 -17.75 -23.11 -11.59
CA ASN A 147 -18.73 -24.20 -11.64
C ASN A 147 -18.13 -25.50 -12.20
N GLU A 148 -16.92 -25.47 -12.73
CA GLU A 148 -16.29 -26.62 -13.38
C GLU A 148 -15.88 -27.71 -12.37
N ARG A 149 -15.88 -27.40 -11.06
CA ARG A 149 -15.59 -28.33 -9.94
C ARG A 149 -14.26 -29.08 -10.08
N VAL A 150 -13.34 -28.60 -10.91
CA VAL A 150 -11.99 -29.18 -11.05
C VAL A 150 -11.11 -28.70 -9.89
N PRO A 151 -10.51 -29.58 -9.08
CA PRO A 151 -9.62 -29.16 -8.00
C PRO A 151 -8.32 -28.56 -8.54
N VAL A 152 -7.66 -27.74 -7.72
CA VAL A 152 -6.29 -27.28 -7.98
C VAL A 152 -5.35 -28.44 -7.67
N SER A 153 -4.46 -28.74 -8.60
CA SER A 153 -3.47 -29.82 -8.44
C SER A 153 -2.52 -29.52 -7.27
N ARG A 154 -1.81 -30.53 -6.78
CA ARG A 154 -0.81 -30.32 -5.73
C ARG A 154 0.32 -29.39 -6.19
N GLU A 155 0.81 -29.59 -7.40
CA GLU A 155 1.88 -28.76 -7.99
C GLU A 155 1.43 -27.30 -8.15
N ASP A 156 0.20 -27.08 -8.63
CA ASP A 156 -0.35 -25.73 -8.74
C ASP A 156 -0.58 -25.10 -7.36
N PHE A 157 -0.95 -25.89 -6.36
CA PHE A 157 -1.12 -25.41 -5.00
C PHE A 157 0.20 -25.00 -4.35
N GLU A 158 1.28 -25.74 -4.59
CA GLU A 158 2.64 -25.36 -4.17
C GLU A 158 3.09 -24.08 -4.90
N TYR A 159 2.83 -23.97 -6.20
CA TYR A 159 3.06 -22.74 -6.96
C TYR A 159 2.29 -21.54 -6.39
N LEU A 160 1.01 -21.71 -6.04
CA LEU A 160 0.19 -20.65 -5.45
C LEU A 160 0.72 -20.17 -4.09
N GLN A 161 1.35 -21.05 -3.30
CA GLN A 161 1.99 -20.66 -2.03
C GLN A 161 3.16 -19.70 -2.29
N VAL A 162 4.03 -20.02 -3.25
CA VAL A 162 5.14 -19.12 -3.63
C VAL A 162 4.63 -17.77 -4.14
N ILE A 163 3.56 -17.76 -4.94
CA ILE A 163 2.94 -16.51 -5.39
C ILE A 163 2.32 -15.74 -4.22
N GLY A 164 1.71 -16.43 -3.26
CA GLY A 164 1.18 -15.82 -2.04
C GLY A 164 2.27 -15.14 -1.20
N GLU A 165 3.44 -15.76 -1.04
CA GLU A 165 4.59 -15.16 -0.37
C GLU A 165 5.06 -13.89 -1.08
N LEU A 166 5.15 -13.93 -2.41
CA LEU A 166 5.55 -12.78 -3.23
C LEU A 166 4.56 -11.61 -3.14
N ILE A 167 3.25 -11.90 -3.19
CA ILE A 167 2.20 -10.89 -2.98
C ILE A 167 2.32 -10.30 -1.56
N SER A 168 2.54 -11.14 -0.56
CA SER A 168 2.64 -10.71 0.83
C SER A 168 3.85 -9.80 1.07
N ALA A 169 5.01 -10.13 0.51
CA ALA A 169 6.20 -9.29 0.59
C ALA A 169 5.98 -7.91 -0.01
N VAL A 170 5.30 -7.83 -1.16
CA VAL A 170 4.97 -6.54 -1.77
C VAL A 170 3.97 -5.76 -0.95
N ALA A 171 2.86 -6.38 -0.55
CA ALA A 171 1.84 -5.75 0.28
C ALA A 171 2.42 -5.22 1.60
N GLY A 172 3.27 -6.00 2.27
CA GLY A 172 3.98 -5.57 3.48
C GLY A 172 4.91 -4.37 3.22
N ARG A 173 5.64 -4.34 2.09
CA ARG A 173 6.46 -3.19 1.71
C ARG A 173 5.63 -1.91 1.53
N VAL A 174 4.40 -2.02 1.02
CA VAL A 174 3.48 -0.86 0.90
C VAL A 174 3.14 -0.30 2.26
N GLU A 175 2.77 -1.19 3.20
CA GLU A 175 2.39 -0.80 4.55
C GLU A 175 3.56 -0.08 5.24
N LEU A 176 4.77 -0.64 5.17
CA LEU A 176 5.98 -0.02 5.71
C LEU A 176 6.31 1.33 5.06
N THR A 177 6.16 1.43 3.74
CA THR A 177 6.36 2.72 3.04
C THR A 177 5.33 3.76 3.48
N ARG A 178 4.08 3.34 3.70
CA ARG A 178 3.01 4.22 4.18
C ARG A 178 3.28 4.71 5.61
N GLU A 179 3.69 3.82 6.51
CA GLU A 179 4.09 4.16 7.88
C GLU A 179 5.27 5.14 7.88
N LEU A 180 6.28 4.92 7.02
CA LEU A 180 7.41 5.83 6.87
C LEU A 180 6.98 7.23 6.42
N LEU A 181 6.13 7.32 5.40
CA LEU A 181 5.59 8.58 4.91
C LEU A 181 4.76 9.30 5.99
N GLN A 182 3.98 8.57 6.78
CA GLN A 182 3.22 9.13 7.90
C GLN A 182 4.15 9.66 9.01
N SER A 183 5.21 8.90 9.34
CA SER A 183 6.22 9.33 10.30
C SER A 183 6.91 10.63 9.86
N TRP A 184 7.26 10.75 8.58
CA TRP A 184 7.86 11.99 8.05
C TRP A 184 6.91 13.17 8.13
N ARG A 185 5.63 13.00 7.77
CA ARG A 185 4.62 14.06 7.92
C ARG A 185 4.50 14.52 9.38
N ARG A 186 4.50 13.57 10.32
CA ARG A 186 4.43 13.90 11.74
C ARG A 186 5.68 14.65 12.22
N GLN A 187 6.87 14.28 11.74
CA GLN A 187 8.09 15.01 12.03
C GLN A 187 8.05 16.44 11.47
N GLU A 188 7.53 16.62 10.26
CA GLU A 188 7.34 17.94 9.65
C GLU A 188 6.40 18.81 10.50
N GLU A 189 5.26 18.27 10.94
CA GLU A 189 4.33 18.95 11.84
C GLU A 189 5.00 19.42 13.14
N ILE A 190 5.74 18.52 13.82
CA ILE A 190 6.44 18.84 15.08
C ILE A 190 7.47 19.96 14.87
N LEU A 191 8.22 19.91 13.76
CA LEU A 191 9.21 20.93 13.43
C LEU A 191 8.56 22.29 13.17
N MET A 192 7.40 22.31 12.51
CA MET A 192 6.64 23.55 12.26
C MET A 192 6.05 24.12 13.55
N GLU A 193 5.47 23.28 14.42
CA GLU A 193 4.99 23.69 15.75
C GLU A 193 6.14 24.27 16.59
N THR A 194 7.31 23.64 16.55
CA THR A 194 8.50 24.09 17.26
C THR A 194 9.01 25.43 16.72
N ALA A 195 9.00 25.63 15.40
CA ALA A 195 9.36 26.91 14.78
C ALA A 195 8.41 28.03 15.19
N HIS A 196 7.10 27.76 15.26
CA HIS A 196 6.11 28.71 15.75
C HIS A 196 6.36 29.08 17.22
N TYR A 197 6.69 28.11 18.07
CA TYR A 197 7.03 28.37 19.47
C TYR A 197 8.28 29.26 19.61
N PHE A 198 9.34 28.97 18.84
CA PHE A 198 10.54 29.81 18.82
C PHE A 198 10.23 31.21 18.32
N ARG A 199 9.46 31.36 17.22
CA ARG A 199 9.08 32.68 16.69
C ARG A 199 8.39 33.53 17.75
N ASN A 200 7.41 32.96 18.46
CA ASN A 200 6.67 33.67 19.49
C ASN A 200 7.59 34.10 20.63
N SER A 201 8.45 33.19 21.10
CA SER A 201 9.38 33.46 22.21
C SER A 201 10.40 34.53 21.84
N ILE A 202 11.00 34.43 20.65
CA ILE A 202 11.96 35.40 20.11
C ILE A 202 11.31 36.78 19.97
N ALA A 203 10.10 36.85 19.39
CA ALA A 203 9.36 38.11 19.25
C ALA A 203 9.03 38.76 20.60
N VAL A 204 8.66 37.96 21.61
CA VAL A 204 8.41 38.44 22.97
C VAL A 204 9.69 39.00 23.60
N ILE A 205 10.80 38.25 23.55
CA ILE A 205 12.09 38.69 24.09
C ILE A 205 12.57 39.96 23.39
N GLY A 206 12.49 40.00 22.05
CA GLY A 206 12.83 41.16 21.24
C GLY A 206 11.99 42.40 21.56
N GLY A 207 10.69 42.22 21.76
CA GLY A 207 9.79 43.28 22.18
C GLY A 207 10.11 43.79 23.58
N PHE A 208 10.43 42.91 24.53
CA PHE A 208 10.83 43.30 25.89
C PHE A 208 12.18 44.01 25.92
N SER A 209 13.21 43.47 25.26
CA SER A 209 14.54 44.08 25.22
C SER A 209 14.51 45.48 24.60
N SER A 210 13.79 45.64 23.48
CA SER A 210 13.60 46.94 22.84
C SER A 210 12.87 47.96 23.73
N ARG A 211 11.84 47.52 24.48
CA ARG A 211 11.13 48.38 25.43
C ARG A 211 12.00 48.75 26.63
N MET A 212 12.75 47.81 27.19
CA MET A 212 13.66 48.07 28.31
C MET A 212 14.73 49.09 27.95
N ALA A 213 15.36 48.95 26.78
CA ALA A 213 16.37 49.91 26.30
C ALA A 213 15.82 51.34 26.15
N LYS A 214 14.51 51.50 25.89
CA LYS A 214 13.86 52.82 25.73
C LYS A 214 13.36 53.44 27.03
N LEU A 215 13.03 52.62 28.03
CA LEU A 215 12.33 53.06 29.25
C LEU A 215 13.23 53.17 30.48
N THR A 216 14.40 52.52 30.48
CA THR A 216 15.33 52.58 31.61
C THR A 216 16.30 53.76 31.48
N THR A 217 16.68 54.34 32.61
CA THR A 217 17.70 55.40 32.72
C THR A 217 19.06 54.88 33.18
N ASP A 218 19.11 53.64 33.67
CA ASP A 218 20.34 52.95 34.05
C ASP A 218 21.12 52.56 32.80
N LYS A 219 22.32 53.14 32.65
CA LYS A 219 23.19 52.97 31.48
C LYS A 219 23.62 51.52 31.28
N GLU A 220 23.86 50.76 32.34
CA GLU A 220 24.27 49.36 32.26
C GLU A 220 23.10 48.48 31.77
N LEU A 221 21.88 48.77 32.25
CA LEU A 221 20.68 48.07 31.79
C LEU A 221 20.31 48.41 30.34
N VAL A 222 20.53 49.66 29.90
CA VAL A 222 20.38 50.03 28.47
C VAL A 222 21.30 49.19 27.61
N GLU A 223 22.60 49.12 27.95
CA GLU A 223 23.60 48.40 27.17
C GLU A 223 23.30 46.90 27.07
N LYS A 224 22.94 46.26 28.19
CA LYS A 224 22.51 44.86 28.22
C LYS A 224 21.24 44.62 27.40
N ALA A 225 20.26 45.53 27.46
CA ALA A 225 19.02 45.42 26.70
C ALA A 225 19.25 45.57 25.18
N VAL A 226 20.16 46.45 24.77
CA VAL A 226 20.56 46.60 23.35
C VAL A 226 21.27 45.34 22.87
N HIS A 227 22.23 44.82 23.64
CA HIS A 227 22.95 43.59 23.30
C HIS A 227 21.99 42.39 23.14
N LEU A 228 21.07 42.21 24.09
CA LEU A 228 20.04 41.17 23.99
C LEU A 228 19.16 41.35 22.75
N HIS A 229 18.82 42.58 22.38
CA HIS A 229 18.03 42.85 21.17
C HIS A 229 18.80 42.50 19.88
N GLU A 230 20.12 42.70 19.85
CA GLU A 230 20.96 42.29 18.73
C GLU A 230 21.05 40.76 18.61
N GLU A 231 21.23 40.05 19.72
CA GLU A 231 21.19 38.58 19.75
C GLU A 231 19.85 38.02 19.24
N VAL A 232 18.73 38.66 19.63
CA VAL A 232 17.40 38.30 19.13
C VAL A 232 17.32 38.43 17.61
N LYS A 233 17.87 39.50 17.00
CA LYS A 233 17.87 39.65 15.54
C LYS A 233 18.62 38.52 14.84
N VAL A 234 19.78 38.12 15.38
CA VAL A 234 20.54 36.98 14.87
C VAL A 234 19.71 35.69 14.94
N LEU A 235 18.99 35.48 16.05
CA LEU A 235 18.08 34.34 16.21
C LEU A 235 16.91 34.37 15.21
N GLU A 236 16.33 35.55 14.94
CA GLU A 236 15.28 35.72 13.91
C GLU A 236 15.80 35.34 12.52
N GLU A 237 17.03 35.73 12.17
CA GLU A 237 17.65 35.37 10.89
C GLU A 237 17.86 33.85 10.77
N HIS A 238 18.33 33.20 11.84
CA HIS A 238 18.50 31.75 11.89
C HIS A 238 17.16 31.02 11.75
N LEU A 239 16.12 31.49 12.46
CA LEU A 239 14.77 30.92 12.37
C LEU A 239 14.19 31.09 10.95
N ALA A 240 14.33 32.28 10.35
CA ALA A 240 13.88 32.53 8.98
C ALA A 240 14.63 31.67 7.95
N ARG A 241 15.91 31.35 8.20
CA ARG A 241 16.67 30.40 7.37
C ARG A 241 16.15 28.97 7.53
N PHE A 242 15.90 28.55 8.77
CA PHE A 242 15.33 27.24 9.09
C PHE A 242 13.97 27.03 8.41
N GLU A 243 13.07 28.00 8.51
CA GLU A 243 11.73 27.92 7.90
C GLU A 243 11.77 27.87 6.38
N ARG A 244 12.74 28.56 5.74
CA ARG A 244 12.97 28.45 4.30
C ARG A 244 13.41 27.04 3.91
N TYR A 245 14.30 26.40 4.66
CA TYR A 245 14.72 25.02 4.39
C TYR A 245 13.56 24.03 4.50
N MET A 246 12.68 24.22 5.48
CA MET A 246 11.47 23.40 5.64
C MET A 246 10.48 23.62 4.49
N SER A 247 10.27 24.87 4.08
CA SER A 247 9.31 25.24 3.02
C SER A 247 9.71 24.74 1.63
N ILE A 248 11.01 24.59 1.35
CA ILE A 248 11.51 24.06 0.06
C ILE A 248 11.28 22.54 -0.06
N ARG A 249 11.14 21.83 1.06
CA ARG A 249 10.98 20.37 1.09
C ARG A 249 9.54 19.88 1.15
N SER A 250 8.55 20.76 1.25
CA SER A 250 7.14 20.40 1.31
C SER A 250 6.55 20.35 -0.12
N PRO A 251 6.44 19.17 -0.78
CA PRO A 251 5.82 19.08 -2.09
C PRO A 251 4.31 18.98 -1.85
N GLY A 252 3.67 20.10 -1.53
CA GLY A 252 2.23 20.06 -1.23
C GLY A 252 1.56 21.39 -0.91
N SER A 253 2.26 22.40 -0.41
CA SER A 253 1.63 23.66 0.00
C SER A 253 2.06 24.85 -0.87
N GLY A 254 1.79 24.77 -2.18
CA GLY A 254 2.12 25.86 -3.09
C GLY A 254 1.48 25.75 -4.47
N ARG A 255 0.27 26.31 -4.61
CA ARG A 255 -0.50 26.55 -5.85
C ARG A 255 -1.07 25.31 -6.55
N ARG A 256 -2.39 25.14 -6.40
CA ARG A 256 -3.26 24.62 -7.47
C ARG A 256 -2.91 25.35 -8.77
N LYS A 257 -2.15 24.70 -9.65
CA LYS A 257 -2.32 24.89 -11.09
C LYS A 257 -3.21 23.76 -11.54
N GLU A 258 -4.36 24.14 -12.10
CA GLU A 258 -5.26 23.25 -12.82
C GLU A 258 -4.44 22.43 -13.83
N LEU A 259 -4.29 21.14 -13.56
CA LEU A 259 -3.95 20.18 -14.60
C LEU A 259 -5.21 19.99 -15.43
N LYS A 260 -5.36 20.81 -16.47
CA LYS A 260 -6.20 20.44 -17.62
C LYS A 260 -5.61 19.15 -18.18
N PHE A 261 -6.31 18.05 -17.97
CA PHE A 261 -6.05 16.82 -18.70
C PHE A 261 -6.30 17.11 -20.18
N LEU A 262 -5.25 16.92 -20.97
CA LEU A 262 -5.38 16.73 -22.41
C LEU A 262 -6.18 15.44 -22.62
N GLU A 263 -7.41 15.60 -23.08
CA GLU A 263 -8.01 14.62 -23.98
C GLU A 263 -7.09 14.54 -25.21
N VAL A 264 -6.63 13.33 -25.49
CA VAL A 264 -6.04 12.98 -26.79
C VAL A 264 -6.85 11.81 -27.29
N ASP A 265 -7.32 11.97 -28.53
CA ASP A 265 -8.19 11.11 -29.32
C ASP A 265 -7.82 9.62 -29.32
#